data_AF-A0AAD1R976-F1
#
_entry.id   AF-A0AAD1R976-F1
#
_cell.length_a   1.000
_cell.length_b   1.000
_cell.length_c   1.000
_cell.angle_alpha   90.00
_cell.angle_beta   90.00
_cell.angle_gamma   90.00
#
_symmetry.space_group_name_H-M   'P 1'
#
loop_
_entity.id
_entity.type
_entity.pdbx_description
1 polymer ?
#
loop_
_entity_poly.entity_id
_entity_poly.type
_entity_poly.pdbx_seq_one_letter_code
_entity_poly.pdbx_strand_id
1 'polypeptide(L)'
;MRKLCQVVPAGLAYILDISPVIHRILNCHLDSCTDMSFWFHCLQIIFFIIGAYFFSCPVPEKYFPGCCDIVGHGHQIFHVFLGLCTLSQLEGVLLDYNNRQEHFRVRYSSGYTQMSCISFFLLILSSAVSAIYLQQKIKKQLAEKDF
;
A
#
# COMPACT_ATOMS: atom_id res chain seq x y z
N MET A 1 16.17 11.21 -13.49
CA MET A 1 16.02 9.76 -13.79
C MET A 1 15.86 8.87 -12.55
N ARG A 2 16.67 8.98 -11.49
CA ARG A 2 16.55 8.15 -10.28
C ARG A 2 15.15 8.12 -9.62
N LYS A 3 14.50 9.28 -9.46
CA LYS A 3 13.14 9.34 -8.88
C LYS A 3 12.07 8.70 -9.79
N LEU A 4 12.21 8.83 -11.11
CA LEU A 4 11.27 8.24 -12.07
C LEU A 4 11.29 6.70 -12.03
N CYS A 5 12.48 6.11 -11.93
CA CYS A 5 12.65 4.66 -11.83
C CYS A 5 12.14 4.06 -10.51
N GLN A 6 11.97 4.86 -9.46
CA GLN A 6 11.41 4.41 -8.17
C GLN A 6 9.89 4.63 -8.10
N VAL A 7 9.41 5.75 -8.62
CA VAL A 7 7.99 6.12 -8.54
C VAL A 7 7.13 5.30 -9.50
N VAL A 8 7.64 5.00 -10.71
CA VAL A 8 6.85 4.26 -11.72
C VAL A 8 6.51 2.83 -11.27
N PRO A 9 7.46 1.99 -10.79
CA PRO A 9 7.13 0.65 -10.30
C PRO A 9 6.19 0.66 -9.10
N ALA A 10 6.38 1.60 -8.17
CA ALA A 10 5.50 1.75 -7.01
C ALA A 10 4.08 2.16 -7.41
N GLY A 11 3.94 3.08 -8.37
CA GLY A 11 2.65 3.50 -8.90
C GLY A 11 1.93 2.38 -9.64
N LEU A 12 2.66 1.61 -10.47
CA LEU A 12 2.09 0.44 -11.17
C LEU A 12 1.64 -0.64 -10.19
N ALA A 13 2.46 -0.95 -9.18
CA ALA A 13 2.08 -1.89 -8.13
C ALA A 13 0.80 -1.45 -7.42
N TYR A 14 0.72 -0.16 -7.03
CA TYR A 14 -0.47 0.37 -6.38
C TYR A 14 -1.73 0.27 -7.26
N ILE A 15 -1.64 0.58 -8.56
CA ILE A 15 -2.77 0.48 -9.49
C ILE A 15 -3.30 -0.96 -9.56
N LEU A 16 -2.40 -1.94 -9.60
CA LEU A 16 -2.78 -3.36 -9.59
C LEU A 16 -3.44 -3.74 -8.27
N ASP A 17 -2.85 -3.36 -7.14
CA ASP A 17 -3.32 -3.73 -5.80
C ASP A 17 -4.68 -3.10 -5.45
N ILE A 18 -4.95 -1.87 -5.91
CA ILE A 18 -6.21 -1.18 -5.63
C ILE A 18 -7.33 -1.59 -6.59
N SER A 19 -7.04 -2.26 -7.70
CA SER A 19 -8.04 -2.66 -8.70
C SER A 19 -9.24 -3.45 -8.14
N PRO A 20 -9.10 -4.47 -7.25
CA PRO A 20 -10.26 -5.15 -6.66
C PRO A 20 -11.08 -4.25 -5.74
N VAL A 21 -10.44 -3.29 -5.07
CA VAL A 21 -11.13 -2.30 -4.22
C VAL A 21 -11.95 -1.35 -5.07
N ILE A 22 -11.40 -0.84 -6.17
CA ILE A 22 -12.14 0.02 -7.11
C ILE A 22 -13.34 -0.74 -7.67
N HIS A 23 -13.14 -1.98 -8.11
CA HIS A 23 -14.24 -2.83 -8.59
C HIS A 23 -15.32 -3.03 -7.50
N ARG A 24 -14.91 -3.24 -6.25
CA ARG A 24 -15.84 -3.33 -5.10
C ARG A 24 -16.65 -2.05 -4.90
N ILE A 25 -16.00 -0.88 -4.87
CA ILE A 25 -16.64 0.43 -4.71
C ILE A 25 -17.66 0.67 -5.83
N LEU A 26 -17.28 0.43 -7.10
CA LEU A 26 -18.14 0.66 -8.26
C LEU A 26 -19.38 -0.23 -8.22
N ASN A 27 -19.22 -1.53 -7.97
CA ASN A 27 -20.37 -2.43 -7.88
C ASN A 27 -21.29 -2.09 -6.71
N CYS A 28 -20.71 -1.76 -5.54
CA CYS A 28 -21.49 -1.34 -4.38
C CYS A 28 -22.32 -0.08 -4.68
N HIS A 29 -21.74 0.89 -5.40
CA HIS A 29 -22.43 2.11 -5.81
C HIS A 29 -23.57 1.83 -6.80
N LEU A 30 -23.33 0.98 -7.80
CA LEU A 30 -24.34 0.58 -8.78
C LEU A 30 -25.51 -0.18 -8.12
N ASP A 31 -25.20 -1.05 -7.17
CA ASP A 31 -26.19 -1.83 -6.42
C ASP A 31 -26.86 -1.04 -5.27
N SER A 32 -26.51 0.25 -5.10
CA SER A 32 -27.01 1.12 -4.01
C SER A 32 -26.83 0.49 -2.62
N CYS A 33 -25.67 -0.11 -2.39
CA CYS A 33 -25.35 -0.73 -1.12
C CYS A 33 -25.31 0.32 0.02
N THR A 34 -25.66 -0.10 1.23
CA THR A 34 -25.56 0.74 2.44
C THR A 34 -24.48 0.26 3.39
N ASP A 35 -23.50 -0.49 2.87
CA ASP A 35 -22.44 -1.10 3.67
C ASP A 35 -21.44 -0.05 4.16
N MET A 36 -21.06 -0.14 5.43
CA MET A 36 -20.04 0.76 6.00
C MET A 36 -18.64 0.54 5.38
N SER A 37 -18.36 -0.66 4.87
CA SER A 37 -17.07 -0.97 4.20
C SER A 37 -16.81 -0.10 2.97
N PHE A 38 -17.87 0.34 2.26
CA PHE A 38 -17.77 1.27 1.14
C PHE A 38 -17.02 2.54 1.54
N TRP A 39 -17.41 3.16 2.65
CA TRP A 39 -16.82 4.41 3.12
C TRP A 39 -15.37 4.25 3.53
N PHE A 40 -15.03 3.15 4.21
CA PHE A 40 -13.64 2.84 4.55
C PHE A 40 -12.77 2.60 3.31
N HIS A 41 -13.32 1.98 2.26
CA HIS A 41 -12.64 1.82 0.99
C HIS A 41 -12.42 3.14 0.24
N CYS A 42 -13.37 4.09 0.33
CA CYS A 42 -13.15 5.44 -0.17
C CYS A 42 -12.09 6.19 0.64
N LEU A 43 -12.15 6.10 1.98
CA LEU A 43 -11.21 6.76 2.89
C LEU A 43 -9.76 6.31 2.66
N GLN A 44 -9.49 5.01 2.48
CA GLN A 44 -8.12 4.57 2.18
C GLN A 44 -7.58 5.20 0.88
N ILE A 45 -8.41 5.37 -0.17
CA ILE A 45 -7.97 5.99 -1.43
C ILE A 45 -7.69 7.48 -1.21
N ILE A 46 -8.58 8.18 -0.49
CA ILE A 46 -8.40 9.60 -0.17
C ILE A 46 -7.12 9.80 0.66
N PHE A 47 -6.92 9.02 1.72
CA PHE A 47 -5.72 9.10 2.56
C PHE A 47 -4.44 8.76 1.79
N PHE A 48 -4.49 7.77 0.89
CA PHE A 48 -3.36 7.46 0.02
C PHE A 48 -3.00 8.64 -0.90
N ILE A 49 -3.98 9.28 -1.55
CA ILE A 49 -3.75 10.44 -2.43
C ILE A 49 -3.15 11.60 -1.63
N ILE A 50 -3.67 11.88 -0.45
CA ILE A 50 -3.14 12.93 0.44
C ILE A 50 -1.70 12.58 0.87
N GLY A 51 -1.44 11.33 1.26
CA GLY A 51 -0.10 10.86 1.59
C GLY A 51 0.87 11.02 0.42
N ALA A 52 0.46 10.61 -0.79
CA ALA A 52 1.26 10.73 -2.00
C ALA A 52 1.62 12.20 -2.33
N TYR A 53 0.70 13.14 -2.05
CA TYR A 53 0.97 14.56 -2.16
C TYR A 53 2.08 14.99 -1.19
N PHE A 54 1.98 14.68 0.10
CA PHE A 54 3.00 15.04 1.10
C PHE A 54 4.34 14.32 0.92
N PHE A 55 4.33 13.15 0.28
CA PHE A 55 5.56 12.45 -0.13
C PHE A 55 6.27 13.15 -1.31
N SER A 56 5.49 13.67 -2.26
CA SER A 56 6.01 14.23 -3.51
C SER A 56 6.32 15.72 -3.41
N CYS A 57 5.59 16.43 -2.56
CA CYS A 57 5.69 17.87 -2.37
C CYS A 57 6.27 18.19 -0.99
N PRO A 58 7.35 19.01 -0.91
CA PRO A 58 7.96 19.40 0.36
C PRO A 58 7.11 20.48 1.04
N VAL A 59 5.93 20.14 1.52
CA VAL A 59 5.01 21.03 2.25
C VAL A 59 4.79 20.43 3.63
N PRO A 60 4.87 21.20 4.73
CA PRO A 60 4.94 22.67 4.84
C PRO A 60 6.35 23.28 4.80
N GLU A 61 7.42 22.48 4.78
CA GLU A 61 8.83 22.95 4.84
C GLU A 61 9.21 23.96 3.75
N LYS A 62 8.58 23.90 2.56
CA LYS A 62 8.72 24.93 1.51
C LYS A 62 8.24 26.31 1.93
N TYR A 63 7.24 26.40 2.79
CA TYR A 63 6.63 27.66 3.22
C TYR A 63 7.19 28.16 4.56
N PHE A 64 7.72 27.25 5.39
CA PHE A 64 8.25 27.56 6.72
C PHE A 64 9.65 26.95 6.91
N PRO A 65 10.67 27.47 6.20
CA PRO A 65 12.02 26.95 6.30
C PRO A 65 12.56 27.12 7.73
N GLY A 66 13.14 26.06 8.30
CA GLY A 66 13.68 26.05 9.67
C GLY A 66 12.65 25.82 10.78
N CYS A 67 11.35 25.87 10.49
CA CYS A 67 10.30 25.66 11.51
C CYS A 67 9.84 24.20 11.60
N CYS A 68 10.02 23.42 10.53
CA CYS A 68 9.51 22.06 10.42
C CYS A 68 10.61 21.00 10.46
N ASP A 69 11.85 21.36 10.79
CA ASP A 69 13.03 20.48 10.63
C ASP A 69 12.97 19.23 11.52
N ILE A 70 12.28 19.30 12.66
CA ILE A 70 12.14 18.18 13.61
C ILE A 70 10.71 17.64 13.64
N VAL A 71 9.69 18.52 13.67
CA VAL A 71 8.27 18.13 13.73
C VAL A 71 7.48 18.85 12.65
N GLY A 72 6.59 18.12 11.98
CA GLY A 72 5.66 18.68 11.00
C GLY A 72 6.20 18.79 9.58
N HIS A 73 7.39 18.27 9.27
CA HIS A 73 7.86 18.17 7.89
C HIS A 73 7.00 17.20 7.07
N GLY A 74 6.98 17.37 5.74
CA GLY A 74 6.04 16.70 4.86
C GLY A 74 6.09 15.18 4.95
N HIS A 75 7.27 14.61 5.18
CA HIS A 75 7.43 13.16 5.34
C HIS A 75 6.76 12.58 6.61
N GLN A 76 6.70 13.34 7.71
CA GLN A 76 5.94 12.91 8.89
C GLN A 76 4.44 12.91 8.60
N ILE A 77 3.96 13.96 7.94
CA ILE A 77 2.55 14.06 7.54
C ILE A 77 2.18 12.93 6.58
N PHE A 78 3.05 12.61 5.63
CA PHE A 78 2.93 11.45 4.76
C PHE A 78 2.75 10.15 5.57
N HIS A 79 3.59 9.90 6.58
CA HIS A 79 3.47 8.70 7.41
C HIS A 79 2.15 8.64 8.20
N VAL A 80 1.65 9.78 8.69
CA VAL A 80 0.34 9.86 9.36
C VAL A 80 -0.78 9.43 8.40
N PHE A 81 -0.83 10.01 7.20
CA PHE A 81 -1.86 9.64 6.21
C PHE A 81 -1.72 8.22 5.70
N LEU A 82 -0.49 7.71 5.56
CA LEU A 82 -0.26 6.32 5.20
C LEU A 82 -0.78 5.37 6.29
N GLY A 83 -0.58 5.70 7.58
CA GLY A 83 -1.16 4.96 8.69
C GLY A 83 -2.69 4.96 8.69
N LEU A 84 -3.32 6.13 8.46
CA LEU A 84 -4.77 6.25 8.34
C LEU A 84 -5.32 5.46 7.14
N CYS A 85 -4.60 5.45 6.02
CA CYS A 85 -4.90 4.62 4.86
C CYS A 85 -4.93 3.13 5.24
N THR A 86 -3.88 2.64 5.90
CA THR A 86 -3.80 1.23 6.33
C THR A 86 -4.90 0.85 7.32
N LEU A 87 -5.23 1.72 8.27
CA LEU A 87 -6.32 1.49 9.21
C LEU A 87 -7.67 1.40 8.49
N SER A 88 -7.93 2.34 7.57
CA SER A 88 -9.17 2.34 6.77
C SER A 88 -9.25 1.10 5.87
N GLN A 89 -8.12 0.68 5.30
CA GLN A 89 -8.03 -0.53 4.50
C GLN A 89 -8.39 -1.77 5.33
N LEU A 90 -7.82 -1.90 6.53
CA LEU A 90 -8.07 -3.03 7.43
C LEU A 90 -9.54 -3.09 7.85
N GLU A 91 -10.11 -1.96 8.28
CA GLU A 91 -11.53 -1.88 8.66
C GLU A 91 -12.47 -2.20 7.49
N GLY A 92 -12.20 -1.66 6.30
CA GLY A 92 -12.99 -1.96 5.10
C GLY A 92 -13.00 -3.45 4.77
N VAL A 93 -11.83 -4.10 4.81
CA VAL A 93 -11.68 -5.54 4.55
C VAL A 93 -12.37 -6.38 5.63
N LEU A 94 -12.23 -6.01 6.91
CA LEU A 94 -12.89 -6.72 8.01
C LEU A 94 -14.41 -6.65 7.90
N LEU A 95 -14.95 -5.47 7.60
CA LEU A 95 -16.39 -5.30 7.39
C LEU A 95 -16.89 -6.08 6.17
N ASP A 96 -16.16 -6.06 5.06
CA ASP A 96 -16.50 -6.88 3.88
C ASP A 96 -16.46 -8.37 4.19
N TYR A 97 -15.47 -8.84 4.95
CA TYR A 97 -15.40 -10.22 5.41
C TYR A 97 -16.60 -10.57 6.29
N ASN A 98 -16.88 -9.79 7.33
CA ASN A 98 -17.97 -10.05 8.28
C ASN A 98 -19.34 -10.06 7.59
N ASN A 99 -19.59 -9.11 6.69
CA ASN A 99 -20.87 -8.98 5.99
C ASN A 99 -21.07 -10.05 4.91
N ARG A 100 -19.99 -10.66 4.40
CA ARG A 100 -20.03 -11.57 3.24
C ARG A 100 -19.40 -12.94 3.51
N GLN A 101 -19.14 -13.27 4.76
CA GLN A 101 -18.46 -14.51 5.18
C GLN A 101 -19.11 -15.78 4.61
N GLU A 102 -20.44 -15.81 4.52
CA GLU A 102 -21.18 -16.95 3.96
C GLU A 102 -20.85 -17.17 2.48
N HIS A 103 -20.80 -16.09 1.69
CA HIS A 103 -20.39 -16.16 0.29
C HIS A 103 -18.95 -16.66 0.14
N PHE A 104 -18.06 -16.20 1.02
CA PHE A 104 -16.67 -16.65 1.02
C PHE A 104 -16.54 -18.14 1.39
N ARG A 105 -17.27 -18.61 2.40
CA ARG A 105 -17.25 -20.02 2.82
C ARG A 105 -17.78 -20.97 1.75
N VAL A 106 -18.80 -20.57 0.99
CA VAL A 106 -19.32 -21.37 -0.12
C VAL A 106 -18.36 -21.39 -1.30
N ARG A 107 -17.72 -20.25 -1.59
CA ARG A 107 -16.87 -20.10 -2.79
C ARG A 107 -15.45 -20.64 -2.63
N TYR A 108 -14.91 -20.63 -1.42
CA TYR A 108 -13.54 -21.00 -1.11
C TYR A 108 -13.49 -22.14 -0.09
N SER A 109 -12.90 -23.27 -0.49
CA SER A 109 -12.63 -24.37 0.42
C SER A 109 -11.43 -24.08 1.33
N SER A 110 -11.32 -24.82 2.43
CA SER A 110 -10.20 -24.72 3.38
C SER A 110 -8.83 -24.81 2.69
N GLY A 111 -8.71 -25.62 1.64
CA GLY A 111 -7.46 -25.77 0.86
C GLY A 111 -7.04 -24.49 0.13
N TYR A 112 -7.97 -23.69 -0.40
CA TYR A 112 -7.66 -22.40 -1.02
C TYR A 112 -7.16 -21.38 0.01
N THR A 113 -7.79 -21.34 1.18
CA THR A 113 -7.34 -20.47 2.28
C THR A 113 -5.92 -20.83 2.73
N GLN A 114 -5.64 -22.13 2.90
CA GLN A 114 -4.29 -22.61 3.24
C GLN A 114 -3.27 -22.25 2.17
N MET A 115 -3.61 -22.46 0.89
CA MET A 115 -2.74 -22.11 -0.22
C MET A 115 -2.44 -20.61 -0.25
N SER A 116 -3.44 -19.75 -0.04
CA SER A 116 -3.25 -18.30 0.06
C SER A 116 -2.30 -17.91 1.21
N CYS A 117 -2.45 -18.53 2.38
CA CYS A 117 -1.55 -18.31 3.51
C CYS A 117 -0.10 -18.71 3.16
N ILE A 118 0.09 -19.86 2.52
CA ILE A 118 1.42 -20.32 2.10
C ILE A 118 2.03 -19.37 1.07
N SER A 119 1.24 -18.91 0.08
CA SER A 119 1.69 -17.97 -0.94
C SER A 119 2.23 -16.66 -0.35
N PHE A 120 1.64 -16.17 0.75
CA PHE A 120 2.15 -14.99 1.46
C PHE A 120 3.58 -15.20 2.00
N PHE A 121 3.84 -16.32 2.69
CA PHE A 121 5.17 -16.62 3.19
C PHE A 121 6.19 -16.87 2.07
N LEU A 122 5.77 -17.53 0.99
CA LEU A 122 6.61 -17.72 -0.20
C LEU A 122 6.99 -16.39 -0.85
N LEU A 123 6.05 -15.44 -0.94
CA LEU A 123 6.31 -14.10 -1.47
C LEU A 123 7.34 -13.36 -0.60
N ILE A 124 7.19 -13.39 0.73
CA ILE A 124 8.16 -12.79 1.66
C ILE A 124 9.55 -13.40 1.46
N LEU A 125 9.64 -14.74 1.40
CA LEU A 125 10.91 -15.43 1.21
C LEU A 125 11.57 -15.03 -0.12
N SER A 126 10.80 -15.04 -1.22
CA SER A 126 11.31 -14.66 -2.55
C SER A 126 11.82 -13.21 -2.59
N SER A 127 11.12 -12.31 -1.89
CA SER A 127 11.49 -10.90 -1.78
C SER A 127 12.77 -10.73 -0.95
N ALA A 128 12.89 -11.46 0.17
CA ALA A 128 14.09 -11.44 1.01
C ALA A 128 15.32 -11.97 0.27
N VAL A 129 15.18 -13.10 -0.43
CA VAL A 129 16.26 -13.68 -1.26
C VAL A 129 16.70 -12.69 -2.34
N SER A 130 15.74 -12.07 -3.04
CA SER A 130 16.02 -11.07 -4.08
C SER A 130 16.75 -9.85 -3.51
N ALA A 131 16.34 -9.37 -2.33
CA ALA A 131 16.99 -8.25 -1.65
C ALA A 131 18.42 -8.59 -1.22
N ILE A 132 18.64 -9.78 -0.63
CA ILE A 132 19.97 -10.24 -0.21
C ILE A 132 20.89 -10.39 -1.43
N TYR A 133 20.42 -11.02 -2.50
CA TYR A 133 21.18 -11.19 -3.73
C TYR A 133 21.60 -9.83 -4.32
N LEU A 134 20.65 -8.88 -4.41
CA LEU A 134 20.93 -7.54 -4.94
C LEU A 134 21.94 -6.79 -4.06
N GLN A 135 21.81 -6.88 -2.73
CA GLN A 135 22.75 -6.28 -1.79
C GLN A 135 24.17 -6.84 -1.98
N GLN A 136 24.31 -8.17 -2.09
CA GLN A 136 25.60 -8.81 -2.31
C GLN A 136 26.24 -8.37 -3.63
N LYS A 137 25.44 -8.32 -4.71
CA LYS A 137 25.91 -7.86 -6.02
C LYS A 137 26.38 -6.41 -6.01
N ILE A 138 25.63 -5.51 -5.36
CA ILE A 138 26.00 -4.09 -5.22
C ILE A 138 27.29 -3.94 -4.41
N LYS A 139 27.41 -4.65 -3.27
CA LYS A 139 28.63 -4.61 -2.44
C LYS A 139 29.87 -5.05 -3.22
N LYS A 140 29.76 -6.13 -4.01
CA LYS A 140 30.85 -6.60 -4.86
C LYS A 140 31.25 -5.57 -5.93
N GLN A 141 30.27 -4.96 -6.60
CA GLN A 141 30.54 -3.93 -7.61
C GLN A 141 31.16 -2.65 -7.05
N LEU A 142 30.82 -2.28 -5.81
CA LEU A 142 31.45 -1.13 -5.13
C LEU A 142 32.90 -1.46 -4.78
N ALA A 143 33.15 -2.64 -4.21
CA ALA A 143 34.50 -3.09 -3.89
C ALA A 143 35.41 -3.16 -5.13
N GLU A 144 34.90 -3.56 -6.30
CA GLU A 144 35.66 -3.60 -7.56
C GLU A 144 35.94 -2.21 -8.17
N LYS A 145 35.20 -1.15 -7.77
CA LYS A 145 35.39 0.22 -8.27
C LYS A 145 36.35 1.05 -7.41
N ASP A 146 36.63 0.60 -6.20
CA ASP A 146 37.53 1.26 -5.26
C ASP A 146 39.01 0.82 -5.46
N PHE A 147 39.28 -0.03 -6.46
CA PHE A 147 40.62 -0.43 -6.96
C PHE A 147 40.80 -0.01 -8.42
#